data_AF-A0A6A5KJ54-F1
#
_entry.id   AF-A0A6A5KJ54-F1
#
_cell.length_a   1.000
_cell.length_b   1.000
_cell.length_c   1.000
_cell.angle_alpha   90.00
_cell.angle_beta   90.00
_cell.angle_gamma   90.00
#
_symmetry.space_group_name_H-M   'P 1'
#
loop_
_entity.id
_entity.type
_entity.pdbx_description
1 polymer ?
#
loop_
_entity_poly.entity_id
_entity_poly.type
_entity_poly.pdbx_seq_one_letter_code
_entity_poly.pdbx_strand_id
1 'polypeptide(L)'
;MALLLKQRGDEVKITEEVVQAAAGNWDSGKEVMTLLLEQRGDEVKITEKVVRAAACNPGGEGALQFLLERNPALPITEEVVRAAACNPRGKDAVELLLNFHSCISISEDAIALIDEDEVWTGVLESPPFCFYDAMLMKEAREGVLRNLKETKSFLKAKTVGAKESNVR
;
A
#
# COMPACT_ATOMS: atom_id res chain seq x y z
N MET A 1 -0.35 20.68 7.47
CA MET A 1 -1.55 20.52 6.62
C MET A 1 -2.76 21.31 7.15
N ALA A 2 -3.21 21.10 8.39
CA ALA A 2 -4.43 21.73 8.94
C ALA A 2 -4.53 23.27 8.81
N LEU A 3 -3.47 24.00 9.17
CA LEU A 3 -3.46 25.47 9.06
C LEU A 3 -3.57 25.97 7.61
N LEU A 4 -2.97 25.26 6.66
CA LEU A 4 -3.02 25.61 5.24
C LEU A 4 -4.43 25.48 4.68
N LEU A 5 -5.11 24.37 4.95
CA LEU A 5 -6.49 24.16 4.53
C LEU A 5 -7.45 25.17 5.17
N LYS A 6 -7.21 25.55 6.44
CA LYS A 6 -8.04 26.56 7.12
C LYS A 6 -7.84 27.98 6.56
N GLN A 7 -6.61 28.37 6.23
CA GLN A 7 -6.31 29.74 5.81
C GLN A 7 -6.44 29.97 4.30
N ARG A 8 -6.21 28.93 3.50
CA ARG A 8 -6.15 29.01 2.03
C ARG A 8 -6.89 27.85 1.35
N GLY A 9 -7.89 27.28 2.01
CA GLY A 9 -8.63 26.10 1.53
C GLY A 9 -9.15 26.28 0.10
N ASP A 10 -9.72 27.44 -0.21
CA ASP A 10 -10.27 27.75 -1.53
C ASP A 10 -9.19 27.88 -2.63
N GLU A 11 -7.94 28.15 -2.24
CA GLU A 11 -6.80 28.23 -3.16
C GLU A 11 -6.13 26.86 -3.36
N VAL A 12 -6.33 25.92 -2.42
CA VAL A 12 -5.74 24.58 -2.46
C VAL A 12 -6.70 23.63 -3.17
N LYS A 13 -6.28 23.18 -4.35
CA LYS A 13 -6.96 22.12 -5.10
C LYS A 13 -6.53 20.75 -4.58
N ILE A 14 -7.49 19.94 -4.16
CA ILE A 14 -7.25 18.55 -3.79
C ILE A 14 -7.33 17.69 -5.06
N THR A 15 -6.19 17.36 -5.65
CA THR A 15 -6.10 16.49 -6.83
C THR A 15 -5.87 15.03 -6.43
N GLU A 16 -6.05 14.09 -7.36
CA GLU A 16 -5.79 12.67 -7.12
C GLU A 16 -4.33 12.44 -6.67
N GLU A 17 -3.38 13.20 -7.21
CA GLU A 17 -1.95 13.13 -6.85
C GLU A 17 -1.70 13.59 -5.42
N VAL A 18 -2.41 14.63 -4.95
CA VAL A 18 -2.32 15.09 -3.55
C VAL A 18 -2.84 14.00 -2.61
N VAL A 19 -3.95 13.34 -2.98
CA VAL A 19 -4.52 12.26 -2.18
C VAL A 19 -3.60 11.03 -2.18
N GLN A 20 -3.00 10.67 -3.31
CA GLN A 20 -1.98 9.60 -3.39
C GLN A 20 -0.76 9.92 -2.52
N ALA A 21 -0.26 11.16 -2.57
CA ALA A 21 0.88 11.58 -1.74
C ALA A 21 0.55 11.56 -0.24
N ALA A 22 -0.68 11.90 0.14
CA ALA A 22 -1.15 11.79 1.51
C ALA A 22 -1.25 10.32 1.95
N ALA A 23 -1.86 9.46 1.16
CA ALA A 23 -1.99 8.03 1.45
C ALA A 23 -0.64 7.31 1.51
N GLY A 24 0.29 7.67 0.62
CA GLY A 24 1.67 7.17 0.59
C GLY A 24 2.63 7.88 1.54
N ASN A 25 2.15 8.71 2.46
CA ASN A 25 3.01 9.38 3.42
C ASN A 25 3.49 8.39 4.51
N TRP A 26 4.82 8.27 4.66
CA TRP A 26 5.46 7.29 5.54
C TRP A 26 5.09 7.44 7.02
N ASP A 27 5.15 8.67 7.55
CA ASP A 27 5.05 8.91 9.00
C ASP A 27 3.62 9.24 9.46
N SER A 28 2.81 9.84 8.59
CA SER A 28 1.53 10.45 8.99
C SER A 28 0.43 10.28 7.94
N GLY A 29 0.51 9.24 7.11
CA GLY A 29 -0.46 9.02 6.03
C GLY A 29 -1.89 8.90 6.53
N LYS A 30 -2.10 8.22 7.66
CA LYS A 30 -3.42 8.10 8.29
C LYS A 30 -3.95 9.46 8.74
N GLU A 31 -3.16 10.22 9.49
CA GLU A 31 -3.53 11.52 10.05
C GLU A 31 -3.84 12.55 8.95
N VAL A 32 -3.02 12.57 7.90
CA VAL A 32 -3.22 13.46 6.75
C VAL A 32 -4.47 13.06 5.97
N MET A 33 -4.70 11.76 5.73
CA MET A 33 -5.91 11.27 5.06
C MET A 33 -7.18 11.54 5.85
N THR A 34 -7.15 11.36 7.17
CA THR A 34 -8.26 11.72 8.08
C THR A 34 -8.59 13.21 7.95
N LEU A 35 -7.60 14.09 8.06
CA LEU A 35 -7.80 15.53 7.95
C LEU A 35 -8.37 15.93 6.58
N LEU A 36 -7.87 15.35 5.50
CA LEU A 36 -8.36 15.62 4.15
C LEU A 36 -9.83 15.21 3.99
N LEU A 37 -10.22 14.03 4.49
CA LEU A 37 -11.60 13.57 4.42
C LEU A 37 -12.55 14.34 5.34
N GLU A 38 -12.09 14.78 6.51
CA GLU A 38 -12.91 15.57 7.44
C GLU A 38 -13.15 16.99 6.93
N GLN A 39 -12.14 17.63 6.34
CA GLN A 39 -12.23 19.03 5.92
C GLN A 39 -12.67 19.20 4.47
N ARG A 40 -12.38 18.23 3.61
CA ARG A 40 -12.57 18.31 2.15
C ARG A 40 -13.11 17.00 1.57
N GLY A 41 -13.89 16.24 2.35
CA GLY A 41 -14.37 14.90 2.00
C GLY A 41 -15.07 14.81 0.64
N ASP A 42 -15.86 15.82 0.27
CA ASP A 42 -16.59 15.85 -1.01
C ASP A 42 -15.66 15.96 -2.23
N GLU A 43 -14.42 16.42 -2.03
CA GLU A 43 -13.41 16.56 -3.09
C GLU A 43 -12.45 15.36 -3.14
N VAL A 44 -12.34 14.62 -2.04
CA VAL A 44 -11.43 13.47 -1.94
C VAL A 44 -12.09 12.23 -2.54
N LYS A 45 -11.53 11.79 -3.67
CA LYS A 45 -11.91 10.50 -4.28
C LYS A 45 -10.91 9.44 -3.85
N ILE A 46 -11.39 8.43 -3.11
CA ILE A 46 -10.58 7.25 -2.79
C ILE A 46 -10.63 6.31 -3.99
N THR A 47 -9.61 6.38 -4.83
CA THR A 47 -9.45 5.54 -6.02
C THR A 47 -8.50 4.37 -5.75
N GLU A 48 -8.47 3.39 -6.66
CA GLU A 48 -7.52 2.28 -6.59
C GLU A 48 -6.06 2.76 -6.50
N LYS A 49 -5.71 3.85 -7.20
CA LYS A 49 -4.35 4.43 -7.13
C LYS A 49 -4.02 4.95 -5.74
N VAL A 50 -4.99 5.53 -5.03
CA VAL A 50 -4.81 6.00 -3.64
C VAL A 50 -4.56 4.82 -2.71
N VAL A 51 -5.33 3.74 -2.86
CA VAL A 51 -5.13 2.51 -2.08
C VAL A 51 -3.78 1.89 -2.39
N ARG A 52 -3.40 1.82 -3.67
CA ARG A 52 -2.10 1.34 -4.12
C ARG A 52 -0.94 2.14 -3.51
N ALA A 53 -1.07 3.46 -3.42
CA ALA A 53 -0.06 4.34 -2.80
C ALA A 53 0.11 4.05 -1.31
N ALA A 54 -0.97 3.79 -0.57
CA ALA A 54 -0.88 3.35 0.82
C ALA A 54 -0.26 1.94 0.94
N ALA A 55 -0.65 1.02 0.06
CA ALA A 55 -0.21 -0.37 0.08
C ALA A 55 1.30 -0.54 -0.21
N CYS A 56 1.86 0.23 -1.14
CA CYS A 56 3.29 0.14 -1.47
C CYS A 56 4.20 0.86 -0.46
N ASN A 57 3.64 1.53 0.56
CA ASN A 57 4.38 2.29 1.55
C ASN A 57 4.59 1.45 2.83
N PRO A 58 5.83 1.20 3.31
CA PRO A 58 6.06 0.43 4.54
C PRO A 58 5.49 1.04 5.81
N GLY A 59 5.32 2.37 5.87
CA GLY A 59 4.59 3.06 6.94
C GLY A 59 3.08 3.21 6.66
N GLY A 60 2.61 2.74 5.51
CA GLY A 60 1.27 2.97 5.00
C GLY A 60 0.19 2.08 5.61
N GLU A 61 0.51 1.14 6.49
CA GLU A 61 -0.46 0.20 7.08
C GLU A 61 -1.66 0.93 7.71
N GLY A 62 -1.39 1.96 8.51
CA GLY A 62 -2.46 2.73 9.16
C GLY A 62 -3.33 3.50 8.18
N ALA A 63 -2.74 4.00 7.08
CA ALA A 63 -3.48 4.67 6.01
C ALA A 63 -4.31 3.65 5.20
N LEU A 64 -3.72 2.50 4.88
CA LEU A 64 -4.38 1.42 4.14
C LEU A 64 -5.58 0.89 4.93
N GLN A 65 -5.39 0.55 6.21
CA GLN A 65 -6.48 0.11 7.09
C GLN A 65 -7.62 1.13 7.12
N PHE A 66 -7.29 2.39 7.35
CA PHE A 66 -8.27 3.47 7.41
C PHE A 66 -9.07 3.60 6.09
N LEU A 67 -8.41 3.46 4.94
CA LEU A 67 -9.08 3.55 3.64
C LEU A 67 -10.04 2.38 3.39
N LEU A 68 -9.65 1.16 3.77
CA LEU A 68 -10.50 -0.04 3.64
C LEU A 68 -11.73 0.04 4.56
N GLU A 69 -11.54 0.49 5.81
CA GLU A 69 -12.63 0.70 6.77
C GLU A 69 -13.61 1.77 6.28
N ARG A 70 -13.10 2.83 5.65
CA ARG A 70 -13.92 3.96 5.20
C ARG A 70 -14.75 3.63 3.97
N ASN A 71 -14.25 2.76 3.09
CA ASN A 71 -14.99 2.32 1.91
C ASN A 71 -14.79 0.80 1.67
N PRO A 72 -15.62 -0.05 2.30
CA PRO A 72 -15.55 -1.51 2.13
C PRO A 72 -15.84 -1.98 0.70
N ALA A 73 -16.46 -1.14 -0.13
CA ALA A 73 -16.77 -1.46 -1.53
C ALA A 73 -15.60 -1.13 -2.48
N LEU A 74 -14.44 -0.67 -1.97
CA LEU A 74 -13.27 -0.40 -2.80
C LEU A 74 -12.84 -1.69 -3.52
N PRO A 75 -12.70 -1.65 -4.85
CA PRO A 75 -12.16 -2.79 -5.58
C PRO A 75 -10.68 -2.94 -5.24
N ILE A 76 -10.35 -4.02 -4.53
CA ILE A 76 -8.96 -4.44 -4.35
C ILE A 76 -8.61 -5.40 -5.48
N THR A 77 -7.78 -4.93 -6.39
CA THR A 77 -7.34 -5.67 -7.58
C THR A 77 -6.04 -6.44 -7.30
N GLU A 78 -5.67 -7.34 -8.22
CA GLU A 78 -4.35 -8.00 -8.17
C GLU A 78 -3.19 -6.99 -8.20
N GLU A 79 -3.36 -5.84 -8.86
CA GLU A 79 -2.37 -4.75 -8.89
C GLU A 79 -2.14 -4.16 -7.49
N VAL A 80 -3.20 -3.96 -6.69
CA VAL A 80 -3.07 -3.48 -5.31
C VAL A 80 -2.37 -4.51 -4.43
N VAL A 81 -2.71 -5.80 -4.59
CA VAL A 81 -2.04 -6.88 -3.85
C VAL A 81 -0.57 -7.00 -4.27
N ARG A 82 -0.26 -6.87 -5.56
CA ARG A 82 1.14 -6.88 -6.05
C ARG A 82 1.91 -5.71 -5.45
N ALA A 83 1.35 -4.51 -5.47
CA ALA A 83 1.97 -3.33 -4.88
C ALA A 83 2.22 -3.50 -3.38
N ALA A 84 1.28 -4.08 -2.64
CA ALA A 84 1.47 -4.45 -1.23
C ALA A 84 2.59 -5.48 -1.08
N ALA A 85 2.64 -6.50 -1.94
CA ALA A 85 3.65 -7.55 -1.86
C ALA A 85 5.06 -7.04 -2.17
N CYS A 86 5.19 -6.00 -3.00
CA CYS A 86 6.44 -5.32 -3.33
C CYS A 86 6.87 -4.30 -2.24
N ASN A 87 6.25 -4.31 -1.07
CA ASN A 87 6.66 -3.48 0.07
C ASN A 87 7.68 -4.25 0.96
N PRO A 88 8.73 -3.61 1.52
CA PRO A 88 9.57 -4.16 2.58
C PRO A 88 8.86 -4.85 3.75
N ARG A 89 7.63 -4.44 4.07
CA ARG A 89 6.71 -5.09 5.04
C ARG A 89 5.50 -5.73 4.37
N GLY A 90 5.66 -6.17 3.13
CA GLY A 90 4.56 -6.54 2.25
C GLY A 90 3.71 -7.72 2.70
N LYS A 91 4.25 -8.62 3.54
CA LYS A 91 3.45 -9.70 4.12
C LYS A 91 2.29 -9.16 4.96
N ASP A 92 2.55 -8.21 5.84
CA ASP A 92 1.54 -7.63 6.75
C ASP A 92 0.48 -6.86 5.95
N ALA A 93 0.90 -6.08 4.96
CA ALA A 93 0.00 -5.34 4.07
C ALA A 93 -0.89 -6.28 3.24
N VAL A 94 -0.33 -7.34 2.67
CA VAL A 94 -1.09 -8.35 1.93
C VAL A 94 -2.05 -9.09 2.84
N GLU A 95 -1.62 -9.49 4.04
CA GLU A 95 -2.48 -10.14 5.02
C GLU A 95 -3.66 -9.26 5.41
N LEU A 96 -3.43 -7.96 5.63
CA LEU A 96 -4.47 -6.98 5.89
C LEU A 96 -5.49 -6.91 4.74
N LEU A 97 -5.03 -6.82 3.49
CA LEU A 97 -5.91 -6.81 2.32
C LEU A 97 -6.77 -8.08 2.22
N LEU A 98 -6.16 -9.25 2.40
CA LEU A 98 -6.87 -10.54 2.30
C LEU A 98 -7.85 -10.77 3.46
N ASN A 99 -7.57 -10.19 4.65
CA ASN A 99 -8.47 -10.28 5.80
C ASN A 99 -9.71 -9.37 5.65
N PHE A 100 -9.55 -8.18 5.07
CA PHE A 100 -10.67 -7.27 4.81
C PHE A 100 -11.57 -7.76 3.67
N HIS A 101 -10.98 -8.37 2.63
CA HIS A 101 -11.71 -8.87 1.47
C HIS A 101 -11.33 -10.32 1.18
N SER A 102 -11.98 -11.25 1.89
CA SER A 102 -11.72 -12.70 1.76
C SER A 102 -11.96 -13.30 0.36
N CYS A 103 -12.64 -12.56 -0.52
CA CYS A 103 -12.90 -12.95 -1.90
C CYS A 103 -11.78 -12.56 -2.89
N ILE A 104 -10.75 -11.83 -2.45
CA ILE A 104 -9.62 -11.51 -3.33
C ILE A 104 -8.93 -12.83 -3.71
N SER A 105 -8.89 -13.09 -5.01
CA SER A 105 -8.06 -14.14 -5.59
C SER A 105 -6.91 -13.46 -6.31
N ILE A 106 -5.70 -13.99 -6.12
CA ILE A 106 -4.52 -13.61 -6.88
C ILE A 106 -4.08 -14.79 -7.72
N SER A 107 -3.85 -14.55 -9.01
CA SER A 107 -3.37 -15.56 -9.94
C SER A 107 -1.91 -15.94 -9.68
N GLU A 108 -1.52 -17.16 -10.02
CA GLU A 108 -0.12 -17.59 -9.97
C GLU A 108 0.78 -16.72 -10.86
N ASP A 109 0.23 -16.25 -11.99
CA ASP A 109 0.92 -15.34 -12.91
C ASP A 109 1.19 -13.99 -12.24
N ALA A 110 0.21 -13.42 -11.53
CA ALA A 110 0.42 -12.19 -10.75
C ALA A 110 1.42 -12.38 -9.61
N ILE A 111 1.45 -13.55 -8.96
CA ILE A 111 2.47 -13.88 -7.93
C ILE A 111 3.88 -13.96 -8.55
N ALA A 112 3.99 -14.50 -9.78
CA ALA A 112 5.26 -14.61 -10.48
C ALA A 112 5.84 -13.24 -10.87
N LEU A 113 4.99 -12.24 -11.11
CA LEU A 113 5.37 -10.86 -11.44
C LEU A 113 5.83 -10.02 -10.23
N ILE A 114 5.61 -10.48 -8.99
CA ILE A 114 6.15 -9.81 -7.80
C ILE A 114 7.68 -9.89 -7.89
N ASP A 115 8.39 -8.79 -8.09
CA ASP A 115 9.85 -8.79 -8.27
C ASP A 115 10.54 -7.74 -7.37
N GLU A 116 11.80 -8.03 -7.03
CA GLU A 116 12.68 -7.18 -6.22
C GLU A 116 12.87 -5.81 -6.87
N ASP A 117 12.93 -5.73 -8.20
CA ASP A 117 13.16 -4.48 -8.92
C ASP A 117 11.98 -3.48 -8.79
N GLU A 118 10.75 -3.97 -8.57
CA GLU A 118 9.59 -3.11 -8.26
C GLU A 118 9.60 -2.60 -6.81
N VAL A 119 10.31 -3.27 -5.90
CA VAL A 119 10.39 -2.88 -4.47
C VAL A 119 11.23 -1.62 -4.26
N TRP A 120 12.29 -1.46 -5.05
CA TRP A 120 13.36 -0.50 -4.76
C TRP A 120 13.29 0.82 -5.52
N THR A 121 12.69 0.83 -6.72
CA THR A 121 12.70 2.00 -7.61
C THR A 121 12.03 3.23 -6.99
N GLY A 122 10.95 3.06 -6.22
CA GLY A 122 10.30 4.19 -5.53
C GLY A 122 10.84 4.49 -4.12
N VAL A 123 11.27 3.45 -3.39
CA VAL A 123 11.66 3.56 -1.98
C VAL A 123 13.04 4.19 -1.82
N LEU A 124 14.03 3.83 -2.65
CA LEU A 124 15.40 4.36 -2.54
C LEU A 124 15.55 5.80 -3.05
N GLU A 125 14.65 6.25 -3.92
CA GLU A 125 14.66 7.63 -4.42
C GLU A 125 13.96 8.60 -3.46
N SER A 126 13.22 8.09 -2.47
CA SER A 126 12.41 8.89 -1.54
C SER A 126 13.11 9.06 -0.18
N PRO A 127 13.17 10.28 0.39
CA PRO A 127 13.60 10.51 1.77
C PRO A 127 12.81 9.69 2.80
N PRO A 128 13.45 9.18 3.88
CA PRO A 128 14.87 9.34 4.24
C PRO A 128 15.80 8.30 3.58
N PHE A 129 15.26 7.36 2.79
CA PHE A 129 16.02 6.20 2.31
C PHE A 129 17.12 6.59 1.31
N CYS A 130 16.92 7.65 0.53
CA CYS A 130 17.95 8.21 -0.33
C CYS A 130 19.19 8.79 0.40
N PHE A 131 19.18 8.86 1.74
CA PHE A 131 20.30 9.37 2.54
C PHE A 131 21.19 8.29 3.18
N TYR A 132 20.83 7.00 3.12
CA TYR A 132 21.66 5.94 3.72
C TYR A 132 22.73 5.42 2.75
N ASP A 133 23.93 5.13 3.28
CA ASP A 133 25.05 4.58 2.52
C ASP A 133 24.81 3.11 2.10
N ALA A 134 25.48 2.69 1.02
CA ALA A 134 25.32 1.40 0.34
C ALA A 134 25.52 0.16 1.26
N MET A 135 26.24 0.31 2.38
CA MET A 135 26.45 -0.77 3.35
C MET A 135 25.21 -1.03 4.22
N LEU A 136 24.53 0.01 4.71
CA LEU A 136 23.24 -0.12 5.42
C LEU A 136 22.16 -0.69 4.49
N MET A 137 22.26 -0.38 3.19
CA MET A 137 21.38 -0.92 2.17
C MET A 137 21.54 -2.43 1.95
N LYS A 138 22.70 -3.05 2.27
CA LYS A 138 22.87 -4.50 2.08
C LYS A 138 22.04 -5.33 3.05
N GLU A 139 22.10 -5.02 4.35
CA GLU A 139 21.32 -5.73 5.37
C GLU A 139 19.82 -5.46 5.20
N ALA A 140 19.46 -4.20 4.91
CA ALA A 140 18.10 -3.84 4.54
C ALA A 140 17.63 -4.62 3.30
N ARG A 141 18.51 -4.78 2.30
CA ARG A 141 18.20 -5.56 1.09
C ARG A 141 17.92 -7.01 1.40
N GLU A 142 18.77 -7.69 2.16
CA GLU A 142 18.55 -9.08 2.55
C GLU A 142 17.25 -9.27 3.34
N GLY A 143 16.90 -8.33 4.22
CA GLY A 143 15.63 -8.33 4.94
C GLY A 143 14.43 -8.25 4.00
N VAL A 144 14.48 -7.32 3.05
CA VAL A 144 13.45 -7.15 2.01
C VAL A 144 13.31 -8.40 1.13
N LEU A 145 14.42 -9.02 0.71
CA LEU A 145 14.37 -10.25 -0.09
C LEU A 145 13.75 -11.40 0.68
N ARG A 146 14.03 -11.48 1.99
CA ARG A 146 13.39 -12.45 2.88
C ARG A 146 11.89 -12.23 2.95
N ASN A 147 11.46 -10.99 3.21
CA ASN A 147 10.05 -10.63 3.25
C ASN A 147 9.35 -10.96 1.92
N LEU A 148 9.95 -10.61 0.78
CA LEU A 148 9.40 -10.93 -0.55
C LEU A 148 9.18 -12.43 -0.74
N LYS A 149 10.16 -13.26 -0.35
CA LYS A 149 10.05 -14.73 -0.41
C LYS A 149 8.95 -15.26 0.52
N GLU A 150 8.83 -14.71 1.72
CA GLU A 150 7.77 -15.06 2.66
C GLU A 150 6.39 -14.68 2.13
N THR A 151 6.22 -13.46 1.60
CA THR A 151 4.96 -12.98 1.01
C THR A 151 4.56 -13.85 -0.18
N LYS A 152 5.49 -14.18 -1.10
CA LYS A 152 5.22 -15.10 -2.21
C LYS A 152 4.79 -16.48 -1.72
N SER A 153 5.45 -17.02 -0.71
CA SER A 153 5.12 -18.33 -0.14
C SER A 153 3.73 -18.32 0.52
N PHE A 154 3.40 -17.25 1.23
CA PHE A 154 2.09 -17.02 1.83
C PHE A 154 0.97 -16.95 0.79
N LEU A 155 1.16 -16.17 -0.28
CA LEU A 155 0.20 -16.05 -1.38
C LEU A 155 -0.04 -17.40 -2.06
N LYS A 156 1.02 -18.16 -2.37
CA LYS A 156 0.90 -19.51 -2.94
C LYS A 156 0.15 -20.49 -2.04
N ALA A 157 0.36 -20.43 -0.72
CA ALA A 157 -0.38 -21.28 0.21
C ALA A 157 -1.89 -20.96 0.19
N LYS A 158 -2.25 -19.68 0.05
CA LYS A 158 -3.64 -19.23 -0.04
C LYS A 158 -4.31 -19.62 -1.37
N THR A 159 -3.59 -19.55 -2.50
CA THR A 159 -4.12 -19.97 -3.81
C THR A 159 -4.39 -21.48 -3.88
N VAL A 160 -3.52 -22.30 -3.27
CA VAL A 160 -3.70 -23.76 -3.19
C VAL A 160 -4.91 -24.12 -2.32
N GLY A 161 -5.03 -23.52 -1.14
CA GLY A 161 -6.17 -23.77 -0.24
C GLY A 161 -7.53 -23.44 -0.87
N ALA A 162 -7.62 -22.36 -1.65
CA ALA A 162 -8.84 -21.97 -2.36
C ALA A 162 -9.28 -23.01 -3.42
N LYS A 163 -8.32 -23.66 -4.09
CA LYS A 163 -8.60 -24.71 -5.09
C LYS A 163 -9.13 -25.99 -4.44
N GLU A 164 -8.60 -26.38 -3.27
CA GLU A 164 -9.06 -27.58 -2.56
C GLU A 164 -10.47 -27.44 -1.95
N SER A 165 -10.85 -26.23 -1.51
CA SER A 165 -12.19 -25.95 -0.98
C SER A 165 -13.30 -25.93 -2.05
N ASN A 166 -12.97 -25.68 -3.32
CA ASN A 166 -13.94 -25.63 -4.43
C ASN A 166 -14.19 -27.00 -5.11
N VAL A 167 -13.52 -28.07 -4.65
CA VAL A 167 -13.61 -29.44 -5.20
C VAL A 167 -14.40 -30.39 -4.28
N ARG A 168 -15.01 -29.88 -3.19
CA ARG A 168 -15.82 -30.68 -2.25
C ARG A 168 -17.31 -30.39 -2.35
#